data_AF-A0A5B6TJL8-F1
#
_entry.id   AF-A0A5B6TJL8-F1
#
_cell.length_a   1.000
_cell.length_b   1.000
_cell.length_c   1.000
_cell.angle_alpha   90.00
_cell.angle_beta   90.00
_cell.angle_gamma   90.00
#
_symmetry.space_group_name_H-M   'P 1'
#
loop_
_entity.id
_entity.type
_entity.pdbx_description
1 polymer ?
#
loop_
_entity_poly.entity_id
_entity_poly.type
_entity_poly.pdbx_seq_one_letter_code
_entity_poly.pdbx_strand_id
1 'polypeptide(L)'
;MNFAFKQKKFREPDNTAVFTTTFVMKEQSLITLVTHELDGDWQFFGNDLFEDVLTVAMVVSLEEIIMKDKTLLQVADVPIGYKATRTSKSEKWTIAKIEYEEDELAEMGFYCSVCDLYHRDVPMAYGAQAPYQYSNIPEEELEERSELNQDFCVIDGKEFYHKGQIRIKVSEKEEYFAWNVWVSISEADFLQANESLFEENRMLQEPYSGKLATSLECYPETLGLEVKMYTQEVGLIPSIELLESDHPLFLEQENGVDMARVIEFAKTIIYGHN
;
A
#
# COMPACT_ATOMS: atom_id res chain seq x y z
N MET A 1 41.47 -11.03 -12.85
CA MET A 1 40.59 -9.87 -12.65
C MET A 1 39.59 -10.24 -11.56
N ASN A 2 39.74 -9.66 -10.38
CA ASN A 2 38.76 -9.83 -9.29
C ASN A 2 37.59 -8.89 -9.58
N PHE A 3 36.46 -9.44 -10.00
CA PHE A 3 35.20 -8.72 -9.92
C PHE A 3 34.80 -8.71 -8.44
N ALA A 4 35.00 -7.58 -7.78
CA ALA A 4 34.44 -7.34 -6.46
C ALA A 4 32.92 -7.29 -6.61
N PHE A 5 32.23 -8.39 -6.27
CA PHE A 5 30.78 -8.37 -6.12
C PHE A 5 30.46 -7.40 -4.98
N LYS A 6 29.70 -6.34 -5.29
CA LYS A 6 29.16 -5.44 -4.27
C LYS A 6 28.30 -6.31 -3.35
N GLN A 7 28.73 -6.48 -2.11
CA GLN A 7 28.03 -7.34 -1.15
C GLN A 7 26.72 -6.63 -0.80
N LYS A 8 25.60 -7.20 -1.27
CA LYS A 8 24.26 -6.74 -0.92
C LYS A 8 24.03 -6.92 0.58
N LYS A 9 23.17 -6.07 1.17
CA LYS A 9 22.78 -6.10 2.58
C LYS A 9 21.26 -5.95 2.66
N PHE A 10 20.66 -6.63 3.63
CA PHE A 10 19.27 -6.40 4.01
C PHE A 10 19.12 -4.96 4.51
N ARG A 11 17.96 -4.35 4.23
CA ARG A 11 17.67 -2.98 4.67
C ARG A 11 17.23 -2.96 6.14
N GLU A 12 16.65 -4.06 6.56
CA GLU A 12 16.12 -4.31 7.88
C GLU A 12 17.25 -4.39 8.92
N PRO A 13 17.00 -3.97 10.18
CA PRO A 13 17.94 -4.16 11.27
C PRO A 13 18.34 -5.63 11.47
N ASP A 14 19.54 -5.86 11.99
CA ASP A 14 20.07 -7.21 12.23
C ASP A 14 19.20 -8.01 13.23
N ASN A 15 18.49 -7.32 14.12
CA ASN A 15 17.58 -7.92 15.10
C ASN A 15 16.13 -8.11 14.61
N THR A 16 15.86 -7.87 13.32
CA THR A 16 14.54 -8.13 12.72
C THR A 16 14.18 -9.60 12.88
N ALA A 17 12.94 -9.85 13.34
CA ALA A 17 12.41 -11.20 13.46
C ALA A 17 12.14 -11.78 12.06
N VAL A 18 12.57 -13.01 11.83
CA VAL A 18 12.36 -13.73 10.57
C VAL A 18 11.91 -15.16 10.84
N PHE A 19 11.16 -15.73 9.90
CA PHE A 19 10.59 -17.07 10.04
C PHE A 19 11.49 -18.11 9.37
N THR A 20 11.67 -19.24 10.02
CA THR A 20 12.44 -20.37 9.50
C THR A 20 11.93 -21.66 10.14
N THR A 21 12.62 -22.78 9.93
CA THR A 21 12.30 -24.06 10.57
C THR A 21 13.40 -24.56 11.48
N THR A 22 13.03 -25.47 12.38
CA THR A 22 13.99 -26.27 13.16
C THR A 22 14.92 -27.08 12.26
N PHE A 23 14.46 -27.53 11.09
CA PHE A 23 15.32 -28.24 10.13
C PHE A 23 16.49 -27.38 9.69
N VAL A 24 16.22 -26.13 9.31
CA VAL A 24 17.28 -25.17 8.98
C VAL A 24 18.13 -25.00 10.23
N MET A 25 17.57 -24.47 11.32
CA MET A 25 18.40 -23.96 12.41
C MET A 25 19.11 -25.04 13.22
N LYS A 26 18.43 -26.14 13.54
CA LYS A 26 18.93 -27.22 14.41
C LYS A 26 19.51 -28.40 13.62
N GLU A 27 18.96 -28.71 12.45
CA GLU A 27 19.34 -29.92 11.69
C GLU A 27 20.24 -29.62 10.48
N GLN A 28 20.65 -28.36 10.31
CA GLN A 28 21.56 -27.90 9.26
C GLN A 28 21.02 -28.09 7.83
N SER A 29 19.70 -28.15 7.68
CA SER A 29 19.08 -28.17 6.36
C SER A 29 19.50 -26.94 5.54
N LEU A 30 19.65 -27.18 4.24
CA LEU A 30 20.01 -26.14 3.29
C LEU A 30 18.80 -25.23 3.05
N ILE A 31 18.98 -23.93 3.27
CA ILE A 31 17.98 -22.94 2.85
C ILE A 31 17.91 -22.96 1.33
N THR A 32 16.78 -23.38 0.78
CA THR A 32 16.53 -23.50 -0.67
C THR A 32 15.43 -22.58 -1.15
N LEU A 33 14.64 -22.01 -0.23
CA LEU A 33 13.58 -21.05 -0.47
C LEU A 33 13.75 -19.85 0.48
N VAL A 34 13.69 -18.65 -0.08
CA VAL A 34 13.60 -17.39 0.64
C VAL A 34 12.37 -16.65 0.12
N THR A 35 11.50 -16.18 0.98
CA THR A 35 10.36 -15.34 0.61
C THR A 35 10.44 -14.00 1.32
N HIS A 36 10.00 -12.95 0.63
CA HIS A 36 9.71 -11.64 1.21
C HIS A 36 8.21 -11.45 1.04
N GLU A 37 7.47 -11.71 2.11
CA GLU A 37 6.01 -11.75 2.09
C GLU A 37 5.40 -10.36 1.99
N LEU A 38 4.10 -10.30 1.70
CA LEU A 38 3.36 -9.05 1.50
C LEU A 38 3.25 -8.16 2.74
N ASP A 39 3.26 -8.78 3.91
CA ASP A 39 3.31 -8.09 5.20
C ASP A 39 4.72 -7.55 5.54
N GLY A 40 5.71 -7.80 4.68
CA GLY A 40 7.11 -7.40 4.87
C GLY A 40 7.95 -8.43 5.61
N ASP A 41 7.38 -9.57 6.00
CA ASP A 41 8.13 -10.60 6.72
C ASP A 41 9.07 -11.39 5.79
N TRP A 42 10.24 -11.73 6.32
CA TRP A 42 11.19 -12.60 5.65
C TRP A 42 11.05 -14.04 6.15
N GLN A 43 10.98 -15.00 5.23
CA GLN A 43 10.97 -16.42 5.55
C GLN A 43 12.11 -17.18 4.84
N PHE A 44 12.70 -18.14 5.56
CA PHE A 44 13.88 -18.90 5.12
C PHE A 44 13.66 -20.39 5.35
N PHE A 45 13.40 -21.15 4.28
CA PHE A 45 13.06 -22.58 4.37
C PHE A 45 13.99 -23.48 3.56
N GLY A 46 14.13 -24.71 4.06
CA GLY A 46 14.68 -25.83 3.31
C GLY A 46 13.61 -26.51 2.46
N ASN A 47 14.00 -27.58 1.78
CA ASN A 47 13.09 -28.45 1.04
C ASN A 47 12.62 -29.66 1.87
N ASP A 48 12.73 -29.55 3.20
CA ASP A 48 12.35 -30.59 4.14
C ASP A 48 10.83 -30.82 4.11
N LEU A 49 10.43 -32.10 4.22
CA LEU A 49 9.02 -32.48 4.29
C LEU A 49 8.58 -32.53 5.76
N PHE A 50 7.43 -31.93 6.05
CA PHE A 50 6.79 -31.96 7.35
C PHE A 50 5.27 -31.98 7.19
N GLU A 51 4.56 -32.54 8.17
CA GLU A 51 3.10 -32.64 8.15
C GLU A 51 2.42 -31.38 8.72
N ASP A 52 3.04 -30.74 9.72
CA ASP A 52 2.49 -29.55 10.39
C ASP A 52 3.59 -28.50 10.59
N VAL A 53 3.43 -27.35 9.93
CA VAL A 53 4.37 -26.23 10.01
C VAL A 53 4.55 -25.74 11.45
N LEU A 54 3.50 -25.77 12.28
CA LEU A 54 3.56 -25.27 13.65
C LEU A 54 4.49 -26.09 14.55
N THR A 55 4.76 -27.34 14.17
CA THR A 55 5.69 -28.21 14.92
C THR A 55 7.15 -27.92 14.62
N VAL A 56 7.43 -27.29 13.47
CA VAL A 56 8.79 -27.06 12.98
C VAL A 56 9.11 -25.58 12.81
N ALA A 57 8.12 -24.69 12.85
CA ALA A 57 8.30 -23.25 12.73
C ALA A 57 9.18 -22.70 13.86
N MET A 58 10.05 -21.76 13.50
CA MET A 58 10.97 -21.11 14.42
C MET A 58 11.14 -19.66 14.01
N VAL A 59 11.11 -18.75 14.98
CA VAL A 59 11.44 -17.33 14.77
C VAL A 59 12.85 -17.09 15.27
N VAL A 60 13.67 -16.43 14.46
CA VAL A 60 15.06 -16.05 14.78
C VAL A 60 15.33 -14.61 14.36
N SER A 61 16.46 -14.05 14.77
CA SER A 61 16.92 -12.78 14.20
C SER A 61 17.49 -12.96 12.79
N LEU A 62 17.39 -11.91 11.99
CA LEU A 62 18.00 -11.83 10.66
C LEU A 62 19.53 -12.05 10.74
N GLU A 63 20.18 -11.56 11.79
CA GLU A 63 21.60 -11.82 12.05
C GLU A 63 21.89 -13.32 12.19
N GLU A 64 21.10 -14.03 12.99
CA GLU A 64 21.28 -15.47 13.24
C GLU A 64 21.18 -16.30 11.96
N ILE A 65 20.19 -16.02 11.11
CA ILE A 65 20.01 -16.76 9.86
C ILE A 65 21.14 -16.45 8.85
N ILE A 66 21.60 -15.19 8.78
CA ILE A 66 22.72 -14.78 7.92
C ILE A 66 24.04 -15.39 8.40
N MET A 67 24.28 -15.44 9.71
CA MET A 67 25.45 -16.10 10.29
C MET A 67 25.51 -17.56 9.91
N LYS A 68 24.35 -18.22 9.83
CA LYS A 68 24.23 -19.61 9.40
C LYS A 68 24.47 -19.79 7.90
N ASP A 69 23.96 -18.87 7.07
CA ASP A 69 24.19 -18.89 5.63
C ASP A 69 24.45 -17.49 5.04
N LYS A 70 25.74 -17.15 4.94
CA LYS A 70 26.18 -15.87 4.37
C LYS A 70 25.82 -15.68 2.88
N THR A 71 25.43 -16.75 2.18
CA THR A 71 24.99 -16.64 0.78
C THR A 71 23.62 -15.97 0.65
N LEU A 72 22.85 -15.86 1.74
CA LEU A 72 21.59 -15.12 1.80
C LEU A 72 21.77 -13.64 1.46
N LEU A 73 22.96 -13.07 1.69
CA LEU A 73 23.26 -11.71 1.29
C LEU A 73 23.05 -11.49 -0.22
N GLN A 74 23.18 -12.52 -1.06
CA GLN A 74 22.96 -12.41 -2.51
C GLN A 74 21.51 -12.09 -2.91
N VAL A 75 20.56 -12.37 -2.01
CA VAL A 75 19.10 -12.20 -2.19
C VAL A 75 18.51 -11.19 -1.20
N ALA A 76 19.34 -10.38 -0.57
CA ALA A 76 18.91 -9.39 0.41
C ALA A 76 18.10 -8.21 -0.17
N ASP A 77 17.94 -8.17 -1.50
CA ASP A 77 17.19 -7.18 -2.26
C ASP A 77 16.00 -7.81 -3.02
N VAL A 78 15.59 -9.03 -2.66
CA VAL A 78 14.35 -9.61 -3.17
C VAL A 78 13.18 -8.69 -2.75
N PRO A 79 12.36 -8.19 -3.70
CA PRO A 79 11.24 -7.31 -3.37
C PRO A 79 10.13 -8.04 -2.60
N ILE A 80 9.30 -7.28 -1.89
CA ILE A 80 8.05 -7.77 -1.29
C ILE A 80 7.19 -8.48 -2.36
N GLY A 81 6.61 -9.63 -1.99
CA GLY A 81 5.81 -10.49 -2.87
C GLY A 81 6.63 -11.37 -3.83
N TYR A 82 7.94 -11.47 -3.63
CA TYR A 82 8.82 -12.33 -4.42
C TYR A 82 9.49 -13.41 -3.57
N LYS A 83 9.88 -14.49 -4.26
CA LYS A 83 10.67 -15.59 -3.71
C LYS A 83 11.96 -15.78 -4.48
N ALA A 84 12.98 -16.27 -3.78
CA ALA A 84 14.22 -16.76 -4.37
C ALA A 84 14.39 -18.25 -4.06
N THR A 85 14.66 -19.06 -5.08
CA THR A 85 14.89 -20.50 -4.94
C THR A 85 16.25 -20.94 -5.46
N ARG A 86 16.80 -22.02 -4.90
CA ARG A 86 18.03 -22.68 -5.38
C ARG A 86 18.01 -24.17 -5.04
N THR A 87 18.82 -24.98 -5.73
CA THR A 87 18.96 -26.40 -5.39
C THR A 87 20.20 -26.72 -4.54
N SER A 88 21.23 -25.85 -4.56
CA SER A 88 22.47 -26.02 -3.80
C SER A 88 23.13 -24.68 -3.45
N LYS A 89 24.07 -24.66 -2.49
CA LYS A 89 24.81 -23.43 -2.10
C LYS A 89 25.62 -22.79 -3.22
N SER A 90 26.04 -23.57 -4.22
CA SER A 90 26.85 -23.09 -5.34
C SER A 90 26.04 -22.62 -6.54
N GLU A 91 24.74 -22.95 -6.57
CA GLU A 91 23.87 -22.51 -7.64
C GLU A 91 23.38 -21.07 -7.43
N LYS A 92 23.06 -20.43 -8.56
CA LYS A 92 22.44 -19.10 -8.54
C LYS A 92 21.01 -19.21 -8.05
N TRP A 93 20.58 -18.21 -7.31
CA TRP A 93 19.18 -18.02 -6.97
C TRP A 93 18.35 -17.71 -8.22
N THR A 94 17.16 -18.30 -8.30
CA THR A 94 16.12 -17.97 -9.26
C THR A 94 15.05 -17.16 -8.54
N ILE A 95 14.79 -15.95 -9.01
CA ILE A 95 13.80 -15.05 -8.41
C ILE A 95 12.50 -15.16 -9.22
N ALA A 96 11.37 -15.30 -8.53
CA ALA A 96 10.04 -15.36 -9.12
C ALA A 96 9.03 -14.65 -8.22
N LYS A 97 7.94 -14.16 -8.79
CA LYS A 97 6.81 -13.63 -8.01
C LYS A 97 6.13 -14.78 -7.26
N ILE A 98 5.64 -14.52 -6.05
CA ILE A 98 4.80 -15.47 -5.32
C ILE A 98 3.40 -15.41 -5.93
N GLU A 99 2.82 -16.57 -6.20
CA GLU A 99 1.41 -16.70 -6.58
C GLU A 99 0.68 -17.09 -5.30
N TYR A 100 -0.26 -16.25 -4.88
CA TYR A 100 -1.09 -16.47 -3.69
C TYR A 100 -2.50 -16.82 -4.15
N GLU A 101 -3.10 -17.80 -3.48
CA GLU A 101 -4.50 -18.15 -3.68
C GLU A 101 -5.42 -17.05 -3.10
N GLU A 102 -6.65 -16.97 -3.59
CA GLU A 102 -7.60 -15.92 -3.16
C GLU A 102 -7.90 -15.96 -1.65
N ASP A 103 -8.04 -17.16 -1.09
CA ASP A 103 -8.29 -17.37 0.33
C ASP A 103 -7.09 -16.96 1.20
N GLU A 104 -5.85 -17.16 0.72
CA GLU A 104 -4.63 -16.79 1.45
C GLU A 104 -4.52 -15.27 1.57
N LEU A 105 -4.79 -14.53 0.49
CA LEU A 105 -4.76 -13.06 0.51
C LEU A 105 -5.80 -12.44 1.44
N ALA A 106 -6.95 -13.10 1.61
CA ALA A 106 -7.98 -12.67 2.54
C ALA A 106 -7.59 -12.87 4.01
N GLU A 107 -6.64 -13.78 4.30
CA GLU A 107 -6.20 -14.10 5.67
C GLU A 107 -4.89 -13.40 6.09
N MET A 108 -4.07 -12.98 5.13
CA MET A 108 -2.74 -12.37 5.36
C MET A 108 -2.76 -11.00 6.03
N GLY A 109 -3.93 -10.35 6.10
CA GLY A 109 -4.09 -9.10 6.83
C GLY A 109 -3.18 -7.95 6.38
N PHE A 110 -3.16 -6.87 7.15
CA PHE A 110 -2.29 -5.71 6.94
C PHE A 110 -2.03 -4.96 8.24
N TYR A 111 -0.90 -4.25 8.32
CA TYR A 111 -0.66 -3.24 9.36
C TYR A 111 -1.18 -1.89 8.91
N CYS A 112 -2.13 -1.32 9.67
CA CYS A 112 -2.72 -0.03 9.35
C CYS A 112 -1.79 1.12 9.71
N SER A 113 -1.43 1.95 8.74
CA SER A 113 -0.58 3.14 8.93
C SER A 113 -1.22 4.27 9.74
N VAL A 114 -2.51 4.15 10.07
CA VAL A 114 -3.25 5.14 10.88
C VAL A 114 -3.29 4.74 12.35
N CYS A 115 -3.42 3.44 12.65
CA CYS A 115 -3.62 2.96 14.02
C CYS A 115 -2.56 1.97 14.52
N ASP A 116 -1.57 1.61 13.68
CA ASP A 116 -0.47 0.68 13.96
C ASP A 116 -0.92 -0.72 14.43
N LEU A 117 -2.17 -1.11 14.16
CA LEU A 117 -2.70 -2.45 14.47
C LEU A 117 -2.69 -3.35 13.24
N TYR A 118 -2.50 -4.65 13.49
CA TYR A 118 -2.69 -5.71 12.51
C TYR A 118 -4.19 -6.01 12.34
N HIS A 119 -4.68 -5.85 11.13
CA HIS A 119 -6.04 -6.21 10.71
C HIS A 119 -5.98 -7.47 9.88
N ARG A 120 -6.80 -8.48 10.16
CA ARG A 120 -6.88 -9.70 9.34
C ARG A 120 -7.62 -9.50 8.03
N ASP A 121 -8.58 -8.58 8.02
CA ASP A 121 -9.38 -8.29 6.83
C ASP A 121 -8.64 -7.36 5.88
N VAL A 122 -8.93 -7.49 4.58
CA VAL A 122 -8.45 -6.56 3.55
C VAL A 122 -8.83 -5.11 3.89
N PRO A 123 -7.94 -4.12 3.73
CA PRO A 123 -8.30 -2.72 3.96
C PRO A 123 -9.52 -2.31 3.14
N MET A 124 -10.48 -1.68 3.81
CA MET A 124 -11.68 -1.13 3.17
C MET A 124 -11.48 0.32 2.72
N ALA A 125 -10.28 0.88 2.89
CA ALA A 125 -9.94 2.21 2.46
C ALA A 125 -8.48 2.31 2.01
N TYR A 126 -8.26 2.97 0.88
CA TYR A 126 -6.94 3.22 0.30
C TYR A 126 -6.85 4.66 -0.21
N GLY A 127 -5.65 5.19 -0.40
CA GLY A 127 -5.51 6.55 -0.92
C GLY A 127 -4.07 7.03 -1.07
N ALA A 128 -3.94 8.23 -1.62
CA ALA A 128 -2.65 8.88 -1.81
C ALA A 128 -2.32 9.84 -0.66
N GLN A 129 -1.03 9.90 -0.30
CA GLN A 129 -0.55 10.80 0.76
C GLN A 129 -0.57 12.28 0.32
N ALA A 130 -0.46 12.55 -0.98
CA ALA A 130 -0.44 13.88 -1.57
C ALA A 130 -1.09 13.86 -2.97
N PRO A 131 -1.50 15.02 -3.54
CA PRO A 131 -1.95 15.08 -4.92
C PRO A 131 -0.81 14.70 -5.89
N TYR A 132 -1.17 14.24 -7.10
CA TYR A 132 -0.21 13.80 -8.12
C TYR A 132 0.85 14.87 -8.43
N GLN A 133 0.43 16.13 -8.51
CA GLN A 133 1.29 17.28 -8.79
C GLN A 133 2.38 17.48 -7.74
N TYR A 134 2.12 17.11 -6.47
CA TYR A 134 3.10 17.19 -5.40
C TYR A 134 4.33 16.31 -5.67
N SER A 135 4.11 15.12 -6.26
CA SER A 135 5.19 14.17 -6.58
C SER A 135 6.08 14.64 -7.75
N ASN A 136 5.64 15.67 -8.49
CA ASN A 136 6.42 16.26 -9.58
C ASN A 136 7.36 17.38 -9.12
N ILE A 137 7.29 17.78 -7.85
CA ILE A 137 8.17 18.79 -7.26
C ILE A 137 9.47 18.08 -6.81
N PRO A 138 10.66 18.60 -7.16
CA PRO A 138 11.92 18.07 -6.62
C PRO A 138 11.92 18.10 -5.09
N GLU A 139 12.44 17.05 -4.45
CA GLU A 139 12.43 16.91 -2.98
C GLU A 139 13.04 18.12 -2.26
N GLU A 140 14.12 18.69 -2.82
CA GLU A 140 14.80 19.88 -2.29
C GLU A 140 13.99 21.18 -2.38
N GLU A 141 12.94 21.22 -3.21
CA GLU A 141 12.06 22.38 -3.39
C GLU A 141 10.74 22.23 -2.62
N LEU A 142 10.43 21.06 -2.06
CA LEU A 142 9.11 20.76 -1.47
C LEU A 142 8.72 21.74 -0.37
N GLU A 143 9.63 22.02 0.58
CA GLU A 143 9.34 22.92 1.71
C GLU A 143 9.11 24.37 1.27
N GLU A 144 9.73 24.81 0.18
CA GLU A 144 9.59 26.18 -0.34
C GLU A 144 8.35 26.32 -1.23
N ARG A 145 8.03 25.28 -2.00
CA ARG A 145 6.99 25.33 -3.04
C ARG A 145 5.65 24.76 -2.61
N SER A 146 5.57 24.07 -1.48
CA SER A 146 4.33 23.40 -1.09
C SER A 146 4.02 23.47 0.40
N GLU A 147 2.73 23.55 0.70
CA GLU A 147 2.18 23.40 2.04
C GLU A 147 1.19 22.24 2.01
N LEU A 148 1.57 21.10 2.61
CA LEU A 148 0.76 19.88 2.67
C LEU A 148 0.41 19.55 4.12
N ASN A 149 -0.87 19.35 4.40
CA ASN A 149 -1.36 18.82 5.67
C ASN A 149 -2.40 17.71 5.44
N GLN A 150 -3.11 17.28 6.48
CA GLN A 150 -4.05 16.16 6.38
C GLN A 150 -5.26 16.43 5.47
N ASP A 151 -5.67 17.70 5.35
CA ASP A 151 -6.90 18.14 4.67
C ASP A 151 -6.58 18.85 3.35
N PHE A 152 -5.48 19.61 3.30
CA PHE A 152 -5.17 20.53 2.21
C PHE A 152 -3.75 20.38 1.69
N CYS A 153 -3.58 20.69 0.41
CA CYS A 153 -2.29 20.90 -0.22
C CYS A 153 -2.33 22.17 -1.07
N VAL A 154 -1.32 23.02 -0.93
CA VAL A 154 -1.11 24.21 -1.76
C VAL A 154 0.24 24.08 -2.44
N ILE A 155 0.31 24.35 -3.74
CA ILE A 155 1.57 24.34 -4.52
C ILE A 155 1.74 25.71 -5.19
N ASP A 156 2.93 26.30 -5.02
CA ASP A 156 3.37 27.61 -5.55
C ASP A 156 2.41 28.78 -5.22
N GLY A 157 1.57 28.62 -4.20
CA GLY A 157 0.50 29.57 -3.84
C GLY A 157 -0.56 29.77 -4.94
N LYS A 158 -0.70 28.83 -5.88
CA LYS A 158 -1.56 28.96 -7.07
C LYS A 158 -2.41 27.73 -7.35
N GLU A 159 -1.95 26.56 -6.93
CA GLU A 159 -2.70 25.32 -7.08
C GLU A 159 -3.19 24.88 -5.70
N PHE A 160 -4.48 24.60 -5.60
CA PHE A 160 -5.15 24.30 -4.34
C PHE A 160 -5.83 22.95 -4.44
N TYR A 161 -5.62 22.13 -3.42
CA TYR A 161 -6.14 20.78 -3.35
C TYR A 161 -6.78 20.51 -2.00
N HIS A 162 -7.90 19.80 -2.01
CA HIS A 162 -8.61 19.35 -0.82
C HIS A 162 -8.73 17.83 -0.87
N LYS A 163 -8.35 17.17 0.22
CA LYS A 163 -8.51 15.74 0.41
C LYS A 163 -9.98 15.41 0.66
N GLY A 164 -10.45 14.31 0.09
CA GLY A 164 -11.79 13.79 0.35
C GLY A 164 -11.86 12.29 0.07
N GLN A 165 -13.06 11.73 0.19
CA GLN A 165 -13.29 10.30 -0.02
C GLN A 165 -14.38 10.03 -1.07
N ILE A 166 -14.07 9.16 -2.02
CA ILE A 166 -15.06 8.50 -2.87
C ILE A 166 -15.50 7.23 -2.12
N ARG A 167 -16.79 7.08 -1.88
CA ARG A 167 -17.35 5.89 -1.20
C ARG A 167 -18.07 5.01 -2.20
N ILE A 168 -17.79 3.72 -2.16
CA ILE A 168 -18.36 2.69 -3.01
C ILE A 168 -19.02 1.64 -2.11
N LYS A 169 -20.30 1.35 -2.36
CA LYS A 169 -21.03 0.36 -1.56
C LYS A 169 -20.52 -1.05 -1.85
N VAL A 170 -20.33 -1.88 -0.82
CA VAL A 170 -19.96 -3.29 -0.99
C VAL A 170 -21.20 -4.16 -0.81
N SER A 171 -21.55 -4.98 -1.79
CA SER A 171 -22.84 -5.68 -1.85
C SER A 171 -23.05 -6.70 -0.72
N GLU A 172 -21.98 -7.30 -0.24
CA GLU A 172 -22.00 -8.36 0.78
C GLU A 172 -21.95 -7.84 2.22
N LYS A 173 -21.67 -6.54 2.41
CA LYS A 173 -21.54 -5.91 3.72
C LYS A 173 -22.44 -4.68 3.81
N GLU A 174 -22.84 -4.27 5.02
CA GLU A 174 -23.47 -2.95 5.23
C GLU A 174 -22.40 -1.82 5.35
N GLU A 175 -21.27 -2.00 4.68
CA GLU A 175 -20.10 -1.14 4.76
C GLU A 175 -19.73 -0.59 3.37
N TYR A 176 -18.91 0.45 3.36
CA TYR A 176 -18.40 1.07 2.15
C TYR A 176 -16.91 0.83 2.02
N PHE A 177 -16.47 0.58 0.80
CA PHE A 177 -15.09 0.76 0.40
C PHE A 177 -14.84 2.26 0.13
N ALA A 178 -13.65 2.77 0.47
CA ALA A 178 -13.31 4.18 0.32
C ALA A 178 -11.99 4.43 -0.43
N TRP A 179 -12.02 5.36 -1.38
CA TRP A 179 -10.81 5.96 -1.95
C TRP A 179 -10.58 7.35 -1.35
N ASN A 180 -9.52 7.49 -0.55
CA ASN A 180 -9.05 8.77 -0.02
C ASN A 180 -8.18 9.46 -1.09
N VAL A 181 -8.76 10.44 -1.77
CA VAL A 181 -8.18 11.09 -2.95
C VAL A 181 -8.07 12.59 -2.76
N TRP A 182 -7.22 13.19 -3.58
CA TRP A 182 -7.05 14.64 -3.67
C TRP A 182 -7.82 15.20 -4.85
N VAL A 183 -8.40 16.37 -4.66
CA VAL A 183 -9.18 17.08 -5.70
C VAL A 183 -8.60 18.48 -5.87
N SER A 184 -8.30 18.87 -7.11
CA SER A 184 -7.98 20.25 -7.45
C SER A 184 -9.25 21.09 -7.42
N ILE A 185 -9.20 22.19 -6.69
CA ILE A 185 -10.32 23.10 -6.47
C ILE A 185 -9.91 24.55 -6.76
N SER A 186 -10.89 25.45 -6.87
CA SER A 186 -10.60 26.86 -7.06
C SER A 186 -10.02 27.49 -5.78
N GLU A 187 -9.28 28.58 -5.92
CA GLU A 187 -8.78 29.37 -4.78
C GLU A 187 -9.93 29.83 -3.87
N ALA A 188 -11.06 30.23 -4.45
CA ALA A 188 -12.23 30.69 -3.71
C ALA A 188 -12.83 29.56 -2.84
N ASP A 189 -12.99 28.37 -3.42
CA ASP A 189 -13.50 27.19 -2.70
C ASP A 189 -12.51 26.73 -1.63
N PHE A 190 -11.20 26.81 -1.90
CA PHE A 190 -10.16 26.49 -0.94
C PHE A 190 -10.22 27.42 0.27
N LEU A 191 -10.25 28.74 0.05
CA LEU A 191 -10.31 29.73 1.14
C LEU A 191 -11.56 29.51 1.98
N GLN A 192 -12.72 29.31 1.36
CA GLN A 192 -13.98 29.03 2.05
C GLN A 192 -13.90 27.73 2.87
N ALA A 193 -13.40 26.64 2.28
CA ALA A 193 -13.30 25.34 2.95
C ALA A 193 -12.33 25.37 4.12
N ASN A 194 -11.24 26.12 4.00
CA ASN A 194 -10.24 26.29 5.05
C ASN A 194 -10.77 27.17 6.20
N GLU A 195 -11.45 28.28 5.91
CA GLU A 195 -12.05 29.15 6.92
C GLU A 195 -13.13 28.43 7.74
N SER A 196 -13.91 27.59 7.09
CA SER A 196 -15.04 26.86 7.71
C SER A 196 -14.67 25.48 8.27
N LEU A 197 -13.39 25.10 8.31
CA LEU A 197 -12.93 23.75 8.66
C LEU A 197 -13.49 23.26 10.01
N PHE A 198 -13.63 24.17 10.97
CA PHE A 198 -14.11 23.90 12.34
C PHE A 198 -15.51 24.45 12.61
N GLU A 199 -16.22 24.95 11.59
CA GLU A 199 -17.58 25.43 11.74
C GLU A 199 -18.57 24.26 11.74
N GLU A 200 -19.45 24.19 12.74
CA GLU A 200 -20.43 23.10 12.89
C GLU A 200 -21.39 22.99 11.68
N ASN A 201 -21.68 24.12 11.03
CA ASN A 201 -22.56 24.18 9.87
C ASN A 201 -21.84 23.96 8.53
N ARG A 202 -20.56 23.58 8.52
CA ARG A 202 -19.81 23.38 7.26
C ARG A 202 -20.46 22.32 6.35
N MET A 203 -21.17 21.34 6.92
CA MET A 203 -21.93 20.33 6.18
C MET A 203 -23.16 20.88 5.42
N LEU A 204 -23.64 22.08 5.79
CA LEU A 204 -24.78 22.74 5.16
C LEU A 204 -24.35 23.65 4.00
N GLN A 205 -23.05 23.77 3.76
CA GLN A 205 -22.54 24.56 2.66
C GLN A 205 -22.85 23.88 1.32
N GLU A 206 -23.00 24.70 0.29
CA GLU A 206 -23.18 24.19 -1.07
C GLU A 206 -21.95 23.39 -1.49
N PRO A 207 -22.13 22.26 -2.20
CA PRO A 207 -21.01 21.51 -2.73
C PRO A 207 -20.28 22.32 -3.81
N TYR A 208 -18.97 22.15 -3.88
CA TYR A 208 -18.13 22.76 -4.91
C TYR A 208 -17.60 21.71 -5.88
N SER A 209 -17.31 22.17 -7.09
CA SER A 209 -16.80 21.31 -8.17
C SER A 209 -15.28 21.27 -8.14
N GLY A 210 -14.72 20.15 -8.57
CA GLY A 210 -13.28 19.99 -8.69
C GLY A 210 -12.90 18.92 -9.70
N LYS A 211 -11.61 18.65 -9.78
CA LYS A 211 -11.05 17.60 -10.63
C LYS A 211 -10.17 16.68 -9.82
N LEU A 212 -10.32 15.37 -9.99
CA LEU A 212 -9.45 14.40 -9.31
C LEU A 212 -7.98 14.68 -9.65
N ALA A 213 -7.17 14.73 -8.60
CA ALA A 213 -5.73 14.92 -8.62
C ALA A 213 -5.01 13.71 -8.00
N THR A 214 -5.65 12.53 -8.05
CA THR A 214 -5.07 11.25 -7.64
C THR A 214 -5.23 10.25 -8.77
N SER A 215 -4.13 9.60 -9.15
CA SER A 215 -4.12 8.47 -10.08
C SER A 215 -4.41 7.19 -9.30
N LEU A 216 -5.51 6.51 -9.61
CA LEU A 216 -5.87 5.23 -9.01
C LEU A 216 -5.50 4.09 -9.97
N GLU A 217 -4.45 3.35 -9.65
CA GLU A 217 -3.89 2.29 -10.50
C GLU A 217 -4.88 1.15 -10.83
N CYS A 218 -5.92 0.99 -10.01
CA CYS A 218 -6.99 -0.01 -10.19
C CYS A 218 -7.98 0.35 -11.31
N TYR A 219 -7.86 1.54 -11.90
CA TYR A 219 -8.76 2.07 -12.91
C TYR A 219 -7.98 2.58 -14.13
N PRO A 220 -8.66 2.79 -15.27
CA PRO A 220 -8.17 3.73 -16.28
C PRO A 220 -7.86 5.10 -15.66
N GLU A 221 -7.06 5.91 -16.36
CA GLU A 221 -6.60 7.22 -15.88
C GLU A 221 -7.72 8.04 -15.21
N THR A 222 -7.51 8.34 -13.92
CA THR A 222 -8.48 9.06 -13.08
C THR A 222 -8.16 10.53 -12.92
N LEU A 223 -6.94 10.98 -13.28
CA LEU A 223 -6.57 12.39 -13.21
C LEU A 223 -7.49 13.23 -14.11
N GLY A 224 -8.02 14.30 -13.54
CA GLY A 224 -8.87 15.25 -14.26
C GLY A 224 -10.36 14.89 -14.31
N LEU A 225 -10.77 13.72 -13.80
CA LEU A 225 -12.19 13.37 -13.69
C LEU A 225 -12.93 14.43 -12.88
N GLU A 226 -14.06 14.90 -13.42
CA GLU A 226 -14.86 15.94 -12.77
C GLU A 226 -15.64 15.35 -11.60
N VAL A 227 -15.62 16.06 -10.47
CA VAL A 227 -16.28 15.63 -9.24
C VAL A 227 -17.01 16.78 -8.55
N LYS A 228 -17.97 16.44 -7.71
CA LYS A 228 -18.53 17.32 -6.68
C LYS A 228 -18.03 16.90 -5.31
N MET A 229 -17.64 17.88 -4.50
CA MET A 229 -17.23 17.69 -3.12
C MET A 229 -18.28 18.23 -2.17
N TYR A 230 -18.63 17.42 -1.17
CA TYR A 230 -19.58 17.76 -0.13
C TYR A 230 -18.85 17.74 1.21
N THR A 231 -18.71 18.91 1.83
CA THR A 231 -18.21 19.03 3.20
C THR A 231 -19.10 18.24 4.16
N GLN A 232 -18.49 17.69 5.21
CA GLN A 232 -19.15 16.83 6.19
C GLN A 232 -19.08 17.47 7.58
N GLU A 233 -19.60 16.79 8.60
CA GLU A 233 -19.44 17.21 9.99
C GLU A 233 -17.97 17.44 10.36
N VAL A 234 -17.73 18.29 11.36
CA VAL A 234 -16.37 18.60 11.83
C VAL A 234 -15.65 17.30 12.23
N GLY A 235 -14.43 17.12 11.72
CA GLY A 235 -13.63 15.91 11.92
C GLY A 235 -13.83 14.82 10.86
N LEU A 236 -14.80 14.96 9.96
CA LEU A 236 -14.97 14.08 8.80
C LEU A 236 -14.41 14.75 7.54
N ILE A 237 -13.69 13.97 6.73
CA ILE A 237 -13.24 14.41 5.41
C ILE A 237 -14.44 14.55 4.45
N PRO A 238 -14.39 15.48 3.49
CA PRO A 238 -15.44 15.64 2.48
C PRO A 238 -15.76 14.35 1.73
N SER A 239 -17.03 14.12 1.41
CA SER A 239 -17.42 13.07 0.47
C SER A 239 -17.36 13.58 -0.97
N ILE A 240 -17.02 12.69 -1.89
CA ILE A 240 -16.82 13.00 -3.30
C ILE A 240 -17.79 12.16 -4.13
N GLU A 241 -18.50 12.81 -5.04
CA GLU A 241 -19.32 12.17 -6.07
C GLU A 241 -18.72 12.49 -7.45
N LEU A 242 -18.48 11.47 -8.26
CA LEU A 242 -18.09 11.65 -9.65
C LEU A 242 -19.26 12.19 -10.48
N LEU A 243 -18.96 13.09 -11.42
CA LEU A 243 -19.95 13.46 -12.43
C LEU A 243 -20.19 12.29 -13.39
N GLU A 244 -21.41 12.23 -13.95
CA GLU A 244 -21.85 11.18 -14.87
C GLU A 244 -20.89 11.01 -16.05
N SER A 245 -20.39 9.79 -16.21
CA SER A 245 -19.46 9.43 -17.27
C SER A 245 -19.46 7.92 -17.51
N ASP A 246 -18.88 7.47 -18.61
CA ASP A 246 -18.67 6.04 -18.87
C ASP A 246 -17.44 5.47 -18.10
N HIS A 247 -16.85 6.24 -17.19
CA HIS A 247 -15.65 5.83 -16.48
C HIS A 247 -15.98 4.71 -15.46
N PRO A 248 -15.20 3.60 -15.40
CA PRO A 248 -15.51 2.49 -14.49
C PRO A 248 -15.62 2.90 -13.01
N LEU A 249 -14.81 3.86 -12.56
CA LEU A 249 -14.91 4.41 -11.19
C LEU A 249 -16.29 5.06 -10.90
N PHE A 250 -16.87 5.76 -11.87
CA PHE A 250 -18.22 6.33 -11.73
C PHE A 250 -19.27 5.20 -11.69
N LEU A 251 -19.17 4.25 -12.61
CA LEU A 251 -20.10 3.11 -12.68
C LEU A 251 -20.08 2.29 -11.40
N GLU A 252 -18.90 2.05 -10.83
CA GLU A 252 -18.76 1.32 -9.56
C GLU A 252 -19.24 2.15 -8.37
N GLN A 253 -19.03 3.48 -8.35
CA GLN A 253 -19.60 4.34 -7.31
C GLN A 253 -21.14 4.26 -7.29
N GLU A 254 -21.79 4.26 -8.46
CA GLU A 254 -23.25 4.19 -8.59
C GLU A 254 -23.82 2.80 -8.28
N ASN A 255 -23.18 1.74 -8.80
CA ASN A 255 -23.72 0.38 -8.72
C ASN A 255 -23.21 -0.41 -7.51
N GLY A 256 -22.15 0.06 -6.87
CA GLY A 256 -21.40 -0.70 -5.87
C GLY A 256 -20.51 -1.78 -6.49
N VAL A 257 -19.80 -2.48 -5.60
CA VAL A 257 -18.88 -3.59 -5.93
C VAL A 257 -19.13 -4.78 -5.00
N ASP A 258 -18.56 -5.94 -5.30
CA ASP A 258 -18.52 -7.10 -4.41
C ASP A 258 -17.16 -7.21 -3.71
N MET A 259 -17.01 -8.17 -2.80
CA MET A 259 -15.73 -8.36 -2.09
C MET A 259 -14.62 -8.84 -3.03
N ALA A 260 -14.95 -9.59 -4.09
CA ALA A 260 -13.96 -10.02 -5.08
C ALA A 260 -13.28 -8.81 -5.75
N ARG A 261 -14.06 -7.79 -6.12
CA ARG A 261 -13.54 -6.53 -6.67
C ARG A 261 -12.71 -5.72 -5.66
N VAL A 262 -13.09 -5.72 -4.38
CA VAL A 262 -12.27 -5.09 -3.31
C VAL A 262 -10.92 -5.79 -3.16
N ILE A 263 -10.91 -7.13 -3.23
CA ILE A 263 -9.68 -7.91 -3.20
C ILE A 263 -8.81 -7.60 -4.43
N GLU A 264 -9.39 -7.43 -5.62
CA GLU A 264 -8.63 -6.99 -6.81
C GLU A 264 -7.95 -5.63 -6.60
N PHE A 265 -8.61 -4.67 -5.93
CA PHE A 265 -7.98 -3.40 -5.58
C PHE A 265 -6.77 -3.60 -4.66
N ALA A 266 -6.94 -4.40 -3.61
CA ALA A 266 -5.87 -4.71 -2.68
C ALA A 266 -4.68 -5.36 -3.38
N LYS A 267 -4.93 -6.37 -4.22
CA LYS A 267 -3.90 -7.00 -5.04
C LYS A 267 -3.16 -5.94 -5.87
N THR A 268 -3.90 -5.12 -6.62
CA THR A 268 -3.28 -4.13 -7.51
C THR A 268 -2.38 -3.16 -6.74
N ILE A 269 -2.81 -2.66 -5.59
CA ILE A 269 -2.03 -1.72 -4.78
C ILE A 269 -0.81 -2.39 -4.14
N ILE A 270 -1.00 -3.54 -3.51
CA ILE A 270 0.06 -4.27 -2.82
C ILE A 270 1.14 -4.71 -3.82
N TYR A 271 0.75 -5.12 -5.03
CA TYR A 271 1.68 -5.58 -6.07
C TYR A 271 2.10 -4.50 -7.09
N GLY A 272 1.54 -3.28 -7.02
CA GLY A 272 1.66 -2.22 -8.03
C GLY A 272 2.87 -1.30 -7.85
N HIS A 273 3.41 -1.20 -6.63
CA HIS A 273 4.61 -0.42 -6.33
C HIS A 273 5.90 -1.13 -6.81
N ASN A 274 6.17 -1.06 -8.13
CA ASN A 274 7.47 -1.40 -8.74
C ASN A 274 8.32 -0.17 -9.00
#